data_AF-A0AAP8N4X0-F1
#
_entry.id   AF-A0AAP8N4X0-F1
#
_cell.length_a   1.000
_cell.length_b   1.000
_cell.length_c   1.000
_cell.angle_alpha   90.00
_cell.angle_beta   90.00
_cell.angle_gamma   90.00
#
_symmetry.space_group_name_H-M   'P 1'
#
loop_
_entity.id
_entity.type
_entity.pdbx_description
1 polymer ?
#
loop_
_entity_poly.entity_id
_entity_poly.type
_entity_poly.pdbx_seq_one_letter_code
_entity_poly.pdbx_strand_id
1 'polypeptide(L)' 'KEAAGISLPRSSSDQYGVGKTVSKDDLEPGDLVFFSNTYKSGVSHAGIYIGNNKFISASSSKGIKIDSLSGGYWGPKY' A
#
# COMPACT_ATOMS: atom_id res chain seq x y z
N LYS A 1 -5.57 -10.44 15.88
CA LYS A 1 -4.23 -10.83 15.39
C LYS A 1 -3.49 -9.56 15.05
N GLU A 2 -2.62 -9.10 15.93
CA GLU A 2 -1.78 -7.94 15.72
C GLU A 2 -0.45 -8.47 15.17
N ALA A 3 -0.05 -8.02 13.97
CA ALA A 3 1.34 -8.13 13.55
C ALA A 3 2.02 -6.82 13.97
N ALA A 4 3.19 -6.91 14.59
CA ALA A 4 3.97 -5.77 15.10
C ALA A 4 3.32 -4.92 16.22
N GLY A 5 2.23 -5.38 16.86
CA GLY A 5 1.59 -4.67 17.98
C GLY A 5 0.84 -3.39 17.57
N ILE A 6 0.51 -3.26 16.28
CA ILE A 6 -0.21 -2.12 15.72
C ILE A 6 -1.62 -2.57 15.33
N SER A 7 -2.63 -1.83 15.81
CA SER A 7 -4.01 -2.02 15.41
C SER A 7 -4.33 -1.16 14.19
N LEU A 8 -4.75 -1.81 13.10
CA LEU A 8 -5.16 -1.16 11.86
C LEU A 8 -6.61 -1.52 11.52
N PRO A 9 -7.39 -0.58 10.97
CA PRO A 9 -8.69 -0.87 10.38
C PRO A 9 -8.60 -1.99 9.35
N ARG A 10 -9.71 -2.70 9.12
CA ARG A 10 -9.70 -3.86 8.23
C ARG A 10 -9.55 -3.47 6.75
N SER A 11 -10.09 -2.33 6.32
CA SER A 11 -10.15 -1.93 4.92
C SER A 11 -9.02 -0.95 4.55
N SER A 12 -8.55 -1.02 3.30
CA SER A 12 -7.53 -0.09 2.79
C SER A 12 -8.00 1.36 2.75
N SER A 13 -9.30 1.59 2.51
CA SER A 13 -9.90 2.93 2.55
C SER A 13 -9.91 3.51 3.97
N ASP A 14 -10.20 2.71 4.99
CA ASP A 14 -10.18 3.19 6.38
C ASP A 14 -8.73 3.38 6.86
N GLN A 15 -7.81 2.48 6.46
CA GLN A 15 -6.39 2.61 6.75
C GLN A 15 -5.80 3.90 6.15
N TYR A 16 -6.23 4.30 4.95
CA TYR A 16 -5.80 5.55 4.32
C TYR A 16 -6.22 6.79 5.13
N GLY A 17 -7.30 6.70 5.89
CA GLY A 17 -7.82 7.80 6.72
C GLY A 17 -7.20 7.91 8.12
N VAL A 18 -6.26 7.04 8.50
CA VAL A 18 -5.64 7.03 9.82
C VAL A 18 -4.11 7.14 9.75
N GLY A 19 -3.49 7.52 10.87
CA GLY A 19 -2.04 7.70 10.95
C GLY A 19 -1.59 9.06 10.46
N LYS A 20 -0.34 9.15 10.00
CA LYS A 20 0.29 10.38 9.50
C LYS A 20 0.56 10.23 8.01
N THR A 21 0.12 11.19 7.21
CA THR A 21 0.48 11.25 5.79
C THR A 21 1.98 11.50 5.63
N VAL A 22 2.62 10.68 4.81
CA VAL A 22 4.03 10.77 4.45
C VAL A 22 4.13 11.18 2.99
N SER A 23 5.02 12.13 2.68
CA SER A 23 5.26 12.53 1.29
C SER A 23 6.01 11.42 0.55
N LYS A 24 5.91 11.37 -0.78
CA LYS A 24 6.60 10.34 -1.56
C LYS A 24 8.13 10.37 -1.38
N ASP A 25 8.68 11.56 -1.18
CA ASP A 25 10.12 11.76 -1.02
C ASP A 25 10.61 11.37 0.39
N ASP A 26 9.69 11.28 1.36
CA ASP A 26 9.96 10.91 2.75
C ASP A 26 9.62 9.44 3.07
N LEU A 27 9.31 8.61 2.07
CA LEU A 27 8.91 7.22 2.29
C LEU A 27 10.03 6.37 2.91
N GLU A 28 9.70 5.69 4.00
CA GLU A 28 10.60 4.77 4.70
C GLU A 28 10.07 3.33 4.70
N PRO A 29 10.95 2.30 4.67
CA PRO A 29 10.52 0.91 4.76
C PRO A 29 9.63 0.68 5.99
N GLY A 30 8.44 0.12 5.77
CA GLY A 30 7.41 -0.04 6.78
C GLY A 30 6.19 0.86 6.60
N ASP A 31 6.32 1.96 5.84
CA ASP A 31 5.20 2.82 5.50
C ASP A 31 4.12 2.08 4.69
N LEU A 32 2.87 2.43 4.92
CA LEU A 32 1.76 1.95 4.10
C LEU A 32 1.64 2.81 2.85
N VAL A 33 1.61 2.13 1.71
CA VAL A 33 1.33 2.73 0.40
C VAL A 33 -0.06 2.31 -0.05
N PHE A 34 -0.80 3.25 -0.61
CA PHE A 34 -2.18 3.05 -1.01
C PHE A 34 -2.32 3.25 -2.51
N PHE A 35 -3.25 2.50 -3.11
CA PHE A 35 -3.51 2.58 -4.55
C PHE A 35 -5.00 2.65 -4.81
N SER A 36 -5.35 3.44 -5.82
CA SER A 36 -6.72 3.70 -6.23
C SER A 36 -7.10 2.93 -7.50
N ASN A 37 -8.39 2.68 -7.68
CA ASN A 37 -8.95 2.13 -8.93
C ASN A 37 -8.33 0.78 -9.31
N THR A 38 -8.09 -0.11 -8.33
CA THR A 38 -7.58 -1.47 -8.56
C THR A 38 -8.73 -2.45 -8.81
N TYR A 39 -9.58 -2.66 -7.81
CA TYR A 39 -10.80 -3.50 -7.90
C TYR A 39 -12.09 -2.73 -7.64
N LYS A 40 -12.02 -1.50 -7.11
CA LYS A 40 -13.15 -0.56 -6.96
C LYS A 40 -12.66 0.86 -7.14
N SER A 41 -13.59 1.79 -7.38
CA SER A 41 -13.29 3.22 -7.46
C SER A 41 -12.74 3.76 -6.14
N GLY A 42 -11.79 4.70 -6.22
CA GLY A 42 -11.08 5.27 -5.08
C GLY A 42 -10.06 4.31 -4.46
N VAL A 43 -9.60 4.60 -3.24
CA VAL A 43 -8.63 3.74 -2.54
C VAL A 43 -9.21 2.34 -2.38
N SER A 44 -8.51 1.38 -2.94
CA SER A 44 -8.94 -0.01 -2.97
C SER A 44 -7.81 -0.96 -2.56
N HIS A 45 -6.54 -0.62 -2.77
CA HIS A 45 -5.42 -1.48 -2.40
C HIS A 45 -4.46 -0.83 -1.42
N ALA A 46 -3.79 -1.66 -0.62
CA ALA A 46 -2.72 -1.24 0.29
C ALA A 46 -1.53 -2.20 0.15
N GLY A 47 -0.34 -1.69 0.41
CA GLY A 47 0.91 -2.45 0.47
C GLY A 47 1.86 -1.84 1.49
N ILE A 48 2.95 -2.55 1.79
CA ILE A 48 3.99 -2.07 2.69
C ILE A 48 5.19 -1.67 1.83
N TYR A 49 5.64 -0.43 1.97
CA TYR A 49 6.85 0.05 1.31
C TYR A 49 8.08 -0.67 1.85
N ILE A 50 8.98 -1.08 0.97
CA ILE A 50 10.19 -1.84 1.33
C ILE A 50 11.47 -1.14 0.85
N GLY A 51 11.38 0.14 0.49
CA GLY A 51 12.49 0.91 -0.06
C GLY A 51 12.64 0.77 -1.58
N ASN A 52 13.55 1.57 -2.16
CA ASN A 52 13.91 1.54 -3.57
C ASN A 52 12.71 1.62 -4.53
N ASN A 53 11.69 2.43 -4.19
CA ASN A 53 10.48 2.60 -4.98
C ASN A 53 9.72 1.27 -5.21
N LYS A 54 9.82 0.35 -4.24
CA LYS A 54 9.17 -0.97 -4.24
C LYS A 54 8.29 -1.17 -3.00
N PHE A 55 7.28 -2.01 -3.15
CA PHE A 55 6.38 -2.38 -2.08
C PHE A 55 6.01 -3.87 -2.17
N ILE A 56 5.62 -4.45 -1.04
CA ILE A 56 5.07 -5.79 -0.96
C ILE A 56 3.56 -5.72 -0.70
N SER A 57 2.77 -6.51 -1.41
CA SER A 57 1.32 -6.60 -1.16
C SER A 57 0.74 -7.96 -1.53
N ALA A 58 -0.45 -8.24 -0.99
CA ALA A 58 -1.24 -9.39 -1.38
C ALA A 58 -2.09 -9.06 -2.61
N SER A 59 -1.73 -9.60 -3.76
CA SER A 59 -2.49 -9.51 -5.01
C SER A 59 -3.55 -10.61 -5.08
N SER A 60 -4.76 -10.25 -5.53
CA SER A 60 -5.89 -11.18 -5.69
C SER A 60 -5.61 -12.32 -6.66
N SER A 61 -4.75 -12.12 -7.67
CA SER A 61 -4.46 -13.12 -8.72
C SER A 61 -3.09 -13.76 -8.61
N LYS A 62 -2.16 -13.17 -7.85
CA LYS A 62 -0.74 -13.58 -7.83
C LYS A 62 -0.21 -13.87 -6.42
N GLY A 63 -1.07 -13.81 -5.39
CA GLY A 63 -0.64 -13.97 -4.00
C GLY A 63 0.25 -12.81 -3.54
N ILE A 64 1.14 -13.08 -2.58
CA ILE A 64 2.05 -12.08 -2.02
C ILE A 64 3.18 -11.82 -3.02
N LYS A 65 3.39 -10.55 -3.40
CA LYS A 65 4.41 -10.17 -4.37
C LYS A 65 5.02 -8.81 -4.09
N ILE A 66 6.20 -8.59 -4.65
CA ILE A 66 6.90 -7.31 -4.69
C ILE A 66 6.68 -6.66 -6.05
N ASP A 67 6.34 -5.38 -6.05
CA ASP A 67 6.16 -4.54 -7.24
C ASP A 67 6.83 -3.18 -7.07
N SER A 68 6.95 -2.42 -8.16
CA SER A 68 7.42 -1.03 -8.14
C SER A 68 6.25 -0.04 -8.08
N LEU A 69 6.38 1.02 -7.28
CA LEU A 69 5.37 2.08 -7.14
C LEU A 69 5.15 2.85 -8.43
N SER A 70 6.19 3.08 -9.24
CA SER A 70 6.09 3.84 -10.50
C SER A 70 6.03 2.95 -11.75
N GLY A 71 6.02 1.63 -11.59
CA GLY A 71 6.14 0.68 -12.68
C GLY A 71 4.81 0.06 -13.10
N GLY A 72 4.67 -0.21 -14.40
CA GLY A 72 3.64 -1.08 -14.96
C GLY A 72 2.21 -0.74 -14.50
N TYR A 73 1.50 -1.74 -13.98
CA TYR A 73 0.10 -1.58 -13.55
C TYR A 73 -0.09 -0.62 -12.37
N TRP A 74 0.93 -0.46 -11.52
CA TRP A 74 0.83 0.26 -10.25
C TRP A 74 1.16 1.75 -10.36
N GLY A 75 2.04 2.14 -11.29
CA GLY A 75 2.40 3.55 -11.52
C GLY A 75 1.19 4.49 -11.64
N PRO A 76 0.24 4.22 -12.54
CA PRO A 76 -0.96 5.05 -12.71
C PRO A 76 -1.98 4.96 -11.57
N LYS A 77 -1.77 4.07 -10.58
CA LYS A 77 -2.72 3.81 -9.48
C LYS A 77 -2.20 4.26 -8.13
N TYR A 78 -0.91 4.58 -8.05
CA TYR A 78 -0.27 5.12 -6.87
C TYR A 78 -0.62 6.60 -6.72
#